data_AF-A0A958LJE4-F1
#
_entry.id   AF-A0A958LJE4-F1
#
_cell.length_a   1.000
_cell.length_b   1.000
_cell.length_c   1.000
_cell.angle_alpha   90.00
_cell.angle_beta   90.00
_cell.angle_gamma   90.00
#
_symmetry.space_group_name_H-M   'P 1'
#
loop_
_entity.id
_entity.type
_entity.pdbx_description
1 polymer ?
#
loop_
_entity_poly.entity_id
_entity_poly.type
_entity_poly.pdbx_seq_one_letter_code
_entity_poly.pdbx_strand_id
1 'polypeptide(L)'
;VWKILAPSAIPFAEGYQTPMEMGQNELDLVVEQFVQAAERSFRAGFKVLEIHMAHGYLLHEFLSPLSNRRSDEYGGIRKGRMAFPLRVVQSVREVWPLSLPLFVRISATDWRDQDGWSLDDSVELSHQLKQGGVDLIDCSSGGNSFQAEIPFEPGYQVRFAEEIRRECDILTGAVGLITQAHQAEQILIEGKADAVLLGRELLRDPYWPLHAARELGLKTEWPLPYQRA
;
A
#
# COMPACT_ATOMS: atom_id res chain seq x y z
N VAL A 1 -19.85 -21.03 -2.20
CA VAL A 1 -18.53 -20.44 -1.93
C VAL A 1 -17.97 -19.96 -3.26
N TRP A 2 -17.53 -18.70 -3.36
CA TRP A 2 -16.92 -18.22 -4.61
C TRP A 2 -15.50 -18.76 -4.77
N LYS A 3 -14.97 -18.73 -6.00
CA LYS A 3 -13.61 -19.16 -6.28
C LYS A 3 -12.63 -18.04 -5.93
N ILE A 4 -11.65 -18.33 -5.08
CA ILE A 4 -10.55 -17.40 -4.75
C ILE A 4 -9.42 -17.63 -5.74
N LEU A 5 -8.85 -16.55 -6.27
CA LEU A 5 -7.71 -16.56 -7.20
C LEU A 5 -6.44 -16.14 -6.47
N ALA A 6 -5.31 -16.75 -6.82
CA ALA A 6 -4.00 -16.46 -6.23
C ALA A 6 -2.86 -16.78 -7.23
N PRO A 7 -1.62 -16.32 -7.01
CA PRO A 7 -0.47 -16.74 -7.80
C PRO A 7 -0.17 -18.24 -7.71
N SER A 8 -0.47 -18.88 -6.57
CA SER A 8 -0.29 -20.33 -6.37
C SER A 8 -1.39 -20.92 -5.50
N ALA A 9 -1.65 -22.22 -5.63
CA ALA A 9 -2.69 -22.93 -4.87
C ALA A 9 -2.29 -23.20 -3.40
N ILE A 10 -1.94 -22.15 -2.65
CA ILE A 10 -1.47 -22.19 -1.26
C ILE A 10 -2.49 -21.44 -0.39
N PRO A 11 -3.16 -22.09 0.57
CA PRO A 11 -4.04 -21.39 1.50
C PRO A 11 -3.22 -20.52 2.47
N PHE A 12 -3.80 -19.41 2.90
CA PHE A 12 -3.16 -18.49 3.87
C PHE A 12 -2.80 -19.17 5.20
N ALA A 13 -3.70 -20.01 5.73
CA ALA A 13 -3.50 -20.79 6.95
C ALA A 13 -4.39 -22.04 6.95
N GLU A 14 -4.21 -22.92 7.95
CA GLU A 14 -5.09 -24.07 8.17
C GLU A 14 -6.56 -23.62 8.32
N GLY A 15 -7.48 -24.34 7.67
CA GLY A 15 -8.91 -24.01 7.67
C GLY A 15 -9.34 -22.95 6.64
N TYR A 16 -8.40 -22.28 5.97
CA TYR A 16 -8.73 -21.38 4.85
C TYR A 16 -8.99 -22.17 3.56
N GLN A 17 -9.83 -21.60 2.70
CA GLN A 17 -10.05 -22.13 1.35
C GLN A 17 -8.75 -22.10 0.54
N THR A 18 -8.39 -23.22 -0.09
CA THR A 18 -7.31 -23.25 -1.07
C THR A 18 -7.70 -22.44 -2.30
N PRO A 19 -6.92 -21.40 -2.68
CA PRO A 19 -7.21 -20.63 -3.87
C PRO A 19 -6.89 -21.45 -5.14
N MET A 20 -7.44 -21.03 -6.26
CA MET A 20 -7.00 -21.50 -7.56
C MET A 20 -5.83 -20.64 -8.04
N GLU A 21 -4.78 -21.32 -8.49
CA GLU A 21 -3.69 -20.70 -9.23
C GLU A 21 -4.18 -20.07 -10.55
N MET A 22 -3.88 -18.79 -10.74
CA MET A 22 -4.30 -18.03 -11.93
C MET A 22 -3.55 -18.49 -13.19
N GLY A 23 -4.28 -18.70 -14.28
CA GLY A 23 -3.72 -18.81 -15.63
C GLY A 23 -3.70 -17.45 -16.33
N GLN A 24 -3.24 -17.44 -17.58
CA GLN A 24 -3.14 -16.21 -18.38
C GLN A 24 -4.49 -15.48 -18.51
N ASN A 25 -5.59 -16.21 -18.70
CA ASN A 25 -6.93 -15.64 -18.80
C ASN A 25 -7.35 -14.91 -17.53
N GLU A 26 -7.07 -15.49 -16.36
CA GLU A 26 -7.37 -14.84 -15.07
C GLU A 26 -6.49 -13.61 -14.85
N LEU A 27 -5.21 -13.65 -15.23
CA LEU A 27 -4.30 -12.51 -15.13
C LEU A 27 -4.80 -11.34 -16.00
N ASP A 28 -5.16 -11.62 -17.25
CA ASP A 28 -5.67 -10.64 -18.20
C ASP A 28 -7.00 -10.02 -17.72
N LEU A 29 -7.90 -10.86 -17.22
CA LEU A 29 -9.18 -10.43 -16.66
C LEU A 29 -8.98 -9.49 -15.45
N VAL A 30 -8.06 -9.83 -14.54
CA VAL A 30 -7.79 -8.98 -13.37
C VAL A 30 -7.22 -7.62 -13.79
N VAL A 31 -6.28 -7.60 -14.74
CA VAL A 31 -5.75 -6.34 -15.29
C VAL A 31 -6.88 -5.48 -15.86
N GLU A 32 -7.75 -6.08 -16.69
CA GLU A 32 -8.91 -5.38 -17.25
C GLU A 32 -9.83 -4.83 -16.14
N GLN A 33 -10.09 -5.61 -15.08
CA GLN A 33 -10.93 -5.18 -13.97
C GLN A 33 -10.33 -3.98 -13.21
N PHE A 34 -9.01 -3.94 -13.01
CA PHE A 34 -8.32 -2.77 -12.43
C PHE A 34 -8.44 -1.54 -13.32
N VAL A 35 -8.25 -1.68 -14.64
CA VAL A 35 -8.41 -0.59 -15.62
C VAL A 35 -9.84 -0.04 -15.58
N GLN A 36 -10.84 -0.91 -15.71
CA GLN A 36 -12.23 -0.48 -15.66
C GLN A 36 -12.61 0.14 -14.31
N ALA A 37 -12.02 -0.32 -13.20
CA ALA A 37 -12.23 0.28 -11.89
C ALA A 37 -11.63 1.69 -11.82
N ALA A 38 -10.43 1.91 -12.36
CA ALA A 38 -9.82 3.24 -12.43
C ALA A 38 -10.65 4.23 -13.25
N GLU A 39 -11.14 3.81 -14.42
CA GLU A 39 -12.04 4.65 -15.22
C GLU A 39 -13.35 4.99 -14.48
N ARG A 40 -13.95 4.01 -13.79
CA ARG A 40 -15.15 4.22 -12.97
C ARG A 40 -14.86 5.21 -11.84
N SER A 41 -13.73 5.08 -11.16
CA SER A 41 -13.30 6.00 -10.10
C SER A 41 -13.15 7.42 -10.63
N PHE A 42 -12.54 7.58 -11.81
CA PHE A 42 -12.42 8.90 -12.43
C PHE A 42 -13.78 9.51 -12.76
N ARG A 43 -14.68 8.74 -13.39
CA ARG A 43 -16.06 9.18 -13.70
C ARG A 43 -16.86 9.54 -12.44
N ALA A 44 -16.60 8.87 -11.32
CA ALA A 44 -17.23 9.15 -10.03
C ALA A 44 -16.66 10.41 -9.34
N GLY A 45 -15.60 11.00 -9.87
CA GLY A 45 -15.03 12.26 -9.37
C GLY A 45 -13.91 12.11 -8.35
N PHE A 46 -13.41 10.89 -8.11
CA PHE A 46 -12.21 10.68 -7.28
C PHE A 46 -11.01 11.44 -7.86
N LYS A 47 -10.19 12.00 -6.97
CA LYS A 47 -9.01 12.81 -7.33
C LYS A 47 -7.68 12.15 -7.00
N VAL A 48 -7.71 11.08 -6.23
CA VAL A 48 -6.56 10.22 -5.93
C VAL A 48 -7.04 8.79 -6.13
N LEU A 49 -6.21 7.98 -6.78
CA LEU A 49 -6.42 6.54 -6.89
C LEU A 49 -5.26 5.84 -6.20
N GLU A 50 -5.56 4.87 -5.33
CA GLU A 50 -4.55 4.04 -4.68
C GLU A 50 -4.74 2.58 -5.09
N ILE A 51 -3.69 1.96 -5.64
CA ILE A 51 -3.68 0.53 -5.94
C ILE A 51 -3.22 -0.22 -4.69
N HIS A 52 -4.04 -1.18 -4.24
CA HIS A 52 -3.71 -1.99 -3.08
C HIS A 52 -2.79 -3.15 -3.45
N MET A 53 -1.54 -3.08 -2.99
CA MET A 53 -0.44 -4.03 -3.24
C MET A 53 0.19 -4.55 -1.95
N ALA A 54 -0.62 -4.69 -0.90
CA ALA A 54 -0.19 -4.92 0.47
C ALA A 54 -1.05 -5.98 1.17
N HIS A 55 -0.71 -6.25 2.43
CA HIS A 55 -1.54 -6.98 3.40
C HIS A 55 -1.92 -8.42 3.04
N GLY A 56 -1.22 -9.03 2.09
CA GLY A 56 -1.46 -10.42 1.68
C GLY A 56 -2.66 -10.58 0.75
N TYR A 57 -3.15 -9.49 0.16
CA TYR A 57 -4.08 -9.56 -0.96
C TYR A 57 -3.35 -9.78 -2.28
N LEU A 58 -4.12 -10.05 -3.33
CA LEU A 58 -3.67 -10.58 -4.62
C LEU A 58 -2.31 -10.04 -5.10
N LEU A 59 -2.15 -8.73 -5.26
CA LEU A 59 -0.90 -8.19 -5.80
C LEU A 59 0.28 -8.36 -4.83
N HIS A 60 0.05 -8.31 -3.51
CA HIS A 60 1.08 -8.63 -2.52
C HIS A 60 1.44 -10.12 -2.53
N GLU A 61 0.46 -11.00 -2.78
CA GLU A 61 0.73 -12.42 -2.91
C GLU A 61 1.70 -12.70 -4.05
N PHE A 62 1.57 -12.01 -5.19
CA PHE A 62 2.53 -12.13 -6.29
C PHE A 62 3.93 -11.67 -5.91
N LEU A 63 4.04 -10.61 -5.10
CA LEU A 63 5.33 -10.08 -4.65
C LEU A 63 6.03 -11.06 -3.72
N SER A 64 5.35 -11.61 -2.73
CA SER A 64 5.99 -12.40 -1.67
C SER A 64 6.31 -13.84 -2.10
N PRO A 65 7.50 -14.39 -1.75
CA PRO A 65 7.82 -15.77 -2.07
C PRO A 65 7.06 -16.76 -1.19
N LEU A 66 6.37 -16.29 -0.14
CA LEU A 66 5.59 -17.13 0.77
C LEU A 66 4.36 -17.70 0.07
N SER A 67 3.67 -16.88 -0.74
CA SER A 67 2.43 -17.24 -1.44
C SER A 67 2.60 -17.40 -2.95
N ASN A 68 3.68 -16.89 -3.56
CA ASN A 68 3.99 -17.10 -4.98
C ASN A 68 5.10 -18.14 -5.18
N ARG A 69 4.70 -19.34 -5.63
CA ARG A 69 5.58 -20.46 -6.00
C ARG A 69 5.55 -20.78 -7.49
N ARG A 70 5.10 -19.83 -8.32
CA ARG A 70 5.05 -20.01 -9.77
C ARG A 70 6.44 -20.20 -10.36
N SER A 71 6.50 -20.95 -11.45
CA SER A 71 7.72 -21.22 -12.23
C SER A 71 7.73 -20.53 -13.59
N ASP A 72 6.69 -19.74 -13.90
CA ASP A 72 6.58 -18.94 -15.12
C ASP A 72 7.16 -17.52 -14.92
N GLU A 73 6.93 -16.62 -15.89
CA GLU A 73 7.44 -15.25 -15.83
C GLU A 73 6.89 -14.40 -14.67
N TYR A 74 5.84 -14.86 -13.97
CA TYR A 74 5.21 -14.16 -12.85
C TYR A 74 5.65 -14.69 -11.48
N GLY A 75 6.67 -15.56 -11.40
CA GLY A 75 7.19 -16.11 -10.15
C GLY A 75 8.70 -16.28 -10.10
N GLY A 76 9.15 -17.07 -9.12
CA GLY A 76 10.56 -17.34 -8.88
C GLY A 76 11.34 -16.12 -8.39
N ILE A 77 12.23 -15.59 -9.24
CA ILE A 77 13.12 -14.48 -8.86
C ILE A 77 12.32 -13.19 -8.62
N ARG A 78 12.92 -12.24 -7.90
CA ARG A 78 12.32 -10.93 -7.57
C ARG A 78 11.64 -10.25 -8.77
N LYS A 79 12.34 -10.22 -9.92
CA LYS A 79 11.82 -9.64 -11.16
C LYS A 79 10.52 -10.30 -11.63
N GLY A 80 10.42 -11.63 -11.57
CA GLY A 80 9.21 -12.34 -11.97
C GLY A 80 8.05 -12.08 -11.02
N ARG A 81 8.31 -12.08 -9.71
CA ARG A 81 7.33 -11.75 -8.68
C ARG A 81 6.75 -10.33 -8.82
N MET A 82 7.55 -9.37 -9.28
CA MET A 82 7.10 -7.99 -9.55
C MET A 82 6.37 -7.82 -10.89
N ALA A 83 6.50 -8.77 -11.83
CA ALA A 83 6.04 -8.57 -13.20
C ALA A 83 4.51 -8.33 -13.30
N PHE A 84 3.70 -9.12 -12.59
CA PHE A 84 2.24 -8.95 -12.62
C PHE A 84 1.77 -7.68 -11.90
N PRO A 85 2.21 -7.38 -10.67
CA PRO A 85 1.86 -6.11 -10.02
C PRO A 85 2.25 -4.87 -10.84
N LEU A 86 3.44 -4.86 -11.46
CA LEU A 86 3.87 -3.75 -12.32
C LEU A 86 3.02 -3.65 -13.60
N ARG A 87 2.63 -4.77 -14.20
CA ARG A 87 1.69 -4.80 -15.34
C ARG A 87 0.35 -4.14 -14.99
N VAL A 88 -0.18 -4.41 -13.80
CA VAL A 88 -1.43 -3.79 -13.31
C VAL A 88 -1.27 -2.28 -13.17
N VAL A 89 -0.18 -1.81 -12.54
CA VAL A 89 0.10 -0.38 -12.37
C VAL A 89 0.21 0.33 -13.71
N GLN A 90 0.97 -0.23 -14.64
CA GLN A 90 1.14 0.33 -15.98
C GLN A 90 -0.21 0.48 -16.68
N SER A 91 -1.04 -0.58 -16.66
CA SER A 91 -2.35 -0.56 -17.32
C SER A 91 -3.31 0.45 -16.68
N VAL A 92 -3.29 0.59 -15.36
CA VAL A 92 -4.09 1.61 -14.65
C VAL A 92 -3.58 3.02 -14.96
N ARG A 93 -2.26 3.22 -15.00
CA ARG A 93 -1.65 4.52 -15.27
C ARG A 93 -2.02 5.05 -16.66
N GLU A 94 -2.18 4.16 -17.65
CA GLU A 94 -2.59 4.50 -19.02
C GLU A 94 -3.99 5.14 -19.09
N VAL A 95 -4.90 4.77 -18.17
CA VAL A 95 -6.28 5.30 -18.15
C VAL A 95 -6.54 6.35 -17.06
N TRP A 96 -5.71 6.38 -16.02
CA TRP A 96 -5.82 7.39 -14.96
C TRP A 96 -5.24 8.73 -15.44
N PRO A 97 -5.91 9.89 -15.25
CA PRO A 97 -5.40 11.18 -15.72
C PRO A 97 -4.04 11.55 -15.13
N LEU A 98 -3.07 11.93 -15.97
CA LEU A 98 -1.71 12.26 -15.54
C LEU A 98 -1.63 13.46 -14.58
N SER A 99 -2.65 14.32 -14.56
CA SER A 99 -2.73 15.44 -13.62
C SER A 99 -3.23 15.05 -12.23
N LEU A 100 -3.64 13.80 -12.02
CA LEU A 100 -4.15 13.29 -10.74
C LEU A 100 -3.19 12.24 -10.15
N PRO A 101 -2.96 12.26 -8.83
CA PRO A 101 -2.04 11.32 -8.20
C PRO A 101 -2.49 9.86 -8.33
N LEU A 102 -1.54 8.99 -8.62
CA LEU A 102 -1.63 7.54 -8.50
C LEU A 102 -0.75 7.08 -7.35
N PHE A 103 -1.37 6.54 -6.32
CA PHE A 103 -0.68 5.96 -5.17
C PHE A 103 -0.60 4.44 -5.31
N VAL A 104 0.40 3.85 -4.67
CA VAL A 104 0.46 2.41 -4.46
C VAL A 104 0.73 2.14 -2.98
N ARG A 105 -0.14 1.34 -2.37
CA ARG A 105 0.08 0.85 -1.01
C ARG A 105 0.81 -0.48 -1.04
N ILE A 106 1.93 -0.58 -0.33
CA ILE A 106 2.73 -1.80 -0.23
C ILE A 106 2.83 -2.29 1.21
N SER A 107 3.11 -3.59 1.38
CA SER A 107 3.68 -4.12 2.61
C SER A 107 5.20 -4.12 2.44
N ALA A 108 5.89 -3.23 3.16
CA ALA A 108 7.32 -3.03 3.01
C ALA A 108 8.17 -4.24 3.45
N THR A 109 7.60 -5.10 4.27
CA THR A 109 8.17 -6.39 4.69
C THR A 109 7.04 -7.33 5.08
N ASP A 110 7.25 -8.64 4.91
CA ASP A 110 6.39 -9.69 5.44
C ASP A 110 6.65 -10.00 6.92
N TRP A 111 7.70 -9.40 7.52
CA TRP A 111 8.21 -9.75 8.85
C TRP A 111 8.65 -11.23 8.94
N ARG A 112 9.35 -11.65 7.88
CA ARG A 112 9.83 -13.01 7.65
C ARG A 112 11.25 -12.96 7.08
N ASP A 113 12.22 -12.72 7.95
CA ASP A 113 13.60 -12.34 7.57
C ASP A 113 14.32 -13.36 6.66
N GLN A 114 13.93 -14.64 6.68
CA GLN A 114 14.62 -15.69 5.93
C GLN A 114 13.97 -16.00 4.57
N ASP A 115 12.66 -15.81 4.44
CA ASP A 115 11.87 -16.38 3.36
C ASP A 115 10.70 -15.50 2.88
N GLY A 116 10.60 -14.26 3.37
CA GLY A 116 9.56 -13.30 3.01
C GLY A 116 10.01 -12.20 2.05
N TRP A 117 9.08 -11.32 1.74
CA TRP A 117 9.36 -10.03 1.12
C TRP A 117 10.08 -9.10 2.10
N SER A 118 11.17 -8.48 1.65
CA SER A 118 12.04 -7.63 2.47
C SER A 118 11.89 -6.13 2.14
N LEU A 119 12.51 -5.28 2.96
CA LEU A 119 12.56 -3.84 2.69
C LEU A 119 13.39 -3.54 1.43
N ASP A 120 14.52 -4.22 1.23
CA ASP A 120 15.32 -4.12 0.01
C ASP A 120 14.52 -4.47 -1.26
N ASP A 121 13.64 -5.48 -1.18
CA ASP A 121 12.73 -5.79 -2.28
C ASP A 121 11.73 -4.66 -2.52
N SER A 122 11.23 -4.03 -1.45
CA SER A 122 10.31 -2.89 -1.52
C SER A 122 10.96 -1.62 -2.08
N VAL A 123 12.24 -1.38 -1.81
CA VAL A 123 13.02 -0.30 -2.41
C VAL A 123 13.14 -0.51 -3.92
N GLU A 124 13.52 -1.72 -4.36
CA GLU A 124 13.56 -2.05 -5.79
C GLU A 124 12.19 -1.91 -6.45
N LEU A 125 11.13 -2.43 -5.83
CA LEU A 125 9.76 -2.27 -6.32
C LEU A 125 9.38 -0.78 -6.44
N SER A 126 9.71 0.03 -5.44
CA SER A 126 9.39 1.46 -5.42
C SER A 126 10.11 2.23 -6.53
N HIS A 127 11.36 1.87 -6.86
CA HIS A 127 12.04 2.39 -8.04
C HIS A 127 11.28 2.06 -9.35
N GLN A 128 10.84 0.82 -9.52
CA GLN A 128 10.08 0.40 -10.70
C GLN A 128 8.72 1.08 -10.77
N LEU A 129 8.04 1.24 -9.62
CA LEU A 129 6.76 1.95 -9.52
C LEU A 129 6.90 3.44 -9.87
N LYS A 130 7.97 4.11 -9.42
CA LYS A 130 8.30 5.49 -9.82
C LYS A 130 8.46 5.60 -11.33
N GLN A 131 9.20 4.68 -11.95
CA GLN A 131 9.35 4.63 -13.41
C GLN A 131 8.03 4.38 -14.13
N GLY A 132 7.13 3.62 -13.51
CA GLY A 132 5.76 3.37 -13.96
C GLY A 132 4.78 4.54 -13.76
N GLY A 133 5.23 5.69 -13.24
CA GLY A 133 4.40 6.89 -13.07
C GLY A 133 3.54 6.88 -11.81
N VAL A 134 3.96 6.15 -10.77
CA VAL A 134 3.39 6.26 -9.42
C VAL A 134 3.94 7.49 -8.72
N ASP A 135 3.05 8.23 -8.06
CA ASP A 135 3.35 9.53 -7.45
C ASP A 135 3.71 9.43 -5.97
N LEU A 136 3.17 8.42 -5.25
CA LEU A 136 3.44 8.20 -3.83
C LEU A 136 3.33 6.71 -3.45
N ILE A 137 4.21 6.27 -2.55
CA ILE A 137 4.15 4.94 -1.93
C ILE A 137 3.55 5.04 -0.51
N ASP A 138 2.40 4.39 -0.27
CA ASP A 138 1.85 4.21 1.09
C ASP A 138 2.53 2.98 1.73
N CYS A 139 3.36 3.25 2.74
CA CYS A 139 4.27 2.27 3.33
C CYS A 139 3.64 1.57 4.55
N SER A 140 2.99 0.43 4.31
CA SER A 140 2.48 -0.49 5.34
C SER A 140 3.42 -1.70 5.52
N SER A 141 2.96 -2.78 6.16
CA SER A 141 3.71 -4.03 6.31
C SER A 141 2.82 -5.23 6.62
N GLY A 142 3.37 -6.43 6.49
CA GLY A 142 2.77 -7.70 6.91
C GLY A 142 1.55 -8.15 6.10
N GLY A 143 0.83 -9.10 6.67
CA GLY A 143 -0.43 -9.64 6.16
C GLY A 143 -0.30 -10.90 5.29
N ASN A 144 0.89 -11.20 4.76
CA ASN A 144 1.11 -12.39 3.93
C ASN A 144 1.63 -13.62 4.70
N SER A 145 1.76 -13.52 6.02
CA SER A 145 2.12 -14.64 6.89
C SER A 145 1.40 -14.52 8.22
N PHE A 146 0.77 -15.62 8.66
CA PHE A 146 0.22 -15.73 10.01
C PHE A 146 1.31 -15.95 11.09
N GLN A 147 2.55 -16.27 10.68
CA GLN A 147 3.70 -16.50 11.55
C GLN A 147 4.58 -15.26 11.71
N ALA A 148 4.17 -14.12 11.15
CA ALA A 148 4.87 -12.85 11.24
C ALA A 148 4.91 -12.35 12.69
N GLU A 149 6.11 -12.04 13.20
CA GLU A 149 6.29 -11.38 14.49
C GLU A 149 6.44 -9.88 14.27
N ILE A 150 5.34 -9.14 14.46
CA ILE A 150 5.28 -7.70 14.17
C ILE A 150 5.52 -6.91 15.46
N PRO A 151 6.54 -6.02 15.51
CA PRO A 151 6.81 -5.18 16.67
C PRO A 151 5.84 -4.00 16.71
N PHE A 152 4.62 -4.22 17.21
CA PHE A 152 3.61 -3.18 17.29
C PHE A 152 3.97 -2.11 18.33
N GLU A 153 4.55 -1.01 17.87
CA GLU A 153 4.84 0.19 18.64
C GLU A 153 4.44 1.46 17.87
N PRO A 154 4.27 2.62 18.53
CA PRO A 154 3.92 3.86 17.84
C PRO A 154 4.89 4.18 16.69
N GLY A 155 4.39 4.30 15.46
CA GLY A 155 5.21 4.61 14.30
C GLY A 155 6.10 3.48 13.78
N TYR A 156 5.86 2.22 14.14
CA TYR A 156 6.73 1.08 13.79
C TYR A 156 7.02 0.89 12.27
N GLN A 157 6.23 1.50 11.40
CA GLN A 157 6.42 1.44 9.94
C GLN A 157 7.01 2.72 9.34
N VAL A 158 7.18 3.79 10.13
CA VAL A 158 7.69 5.09 9.65
C VAL A 158 9.06 4.93 8.99
N ARG A 159 9.91 4.06 9.54
CA ARG A 159 11.23 3.76 8.97
C ARG A 159 11.17 3.26 7.52
N PHE A 160 10.09 2.56 7.13
CA PHE A 160 9.93 2.08 5.76
C PHE A 160 9.61 3.23 4.80
N ALA A 161 8.76 4.17 5.21
CA ALA A 161 8.49 5.39 4.47
C ALA A 161 9.76 6.24 4.31
N GLU A 162 10.55 6.36 5.38
CA GLU A 162 11.81 7.12 5.39
C GLU A 162 12.85 6.52 4.43
N GLU A 163 13.05 5.20 4.50
CA GLU A 163 14.04 4.52 3.67
C GLU A 163 13.66 4.53 2.19
N ILE A 164 12.42 4.18 1.86
CA ILE A 164 11.95 4.22 0.46
C ILE A 164 12.04 5.65 -0.10
N ARG A 165 11.64 6.66 0.67
CA ARG A 165 11.75 8.07 0.25
C ARG A 165 13.19 8.45 -0.08
N ARG A 166 14.13 8.11 0.80
CA ARG A 166 15.55 8.43 0.65
C ARG A 166 16.19 7.71 -0.53
N GLU A 167 15.96 6.40 -0.67
CA GLU A 167 16.62 5.59 -1.70
C GLU A 167 15.99 5.80 -3.09
N CYS A 168 14.67 6.01 -3.16
CA CYS A 168 13.95 6.07 -4.44
C CYS A 168 13.65 7.50 -4.94
N ASP A 169 13.78 8.51 -4.08
CA ASP A 169 13.38 9.89 -4.38
C ASP A 169 11.91 9.96 -4.84
N ILE A 170 11.04 9.18 -4.20
CA ILE A 170 9.58 9.17 -4.42
C ILE A 170 8.88 9.66 -3.16
N LEU A 171 7.73 10.31 -3.29
CA LEU A 171 6.94 10.70 -2.14
C LEU A 171 6.49 9.45 -1.37
N THR A 172 6.45 9.53 -0.04
CA THR A 172 5.96 8.44 0.79
C THR A 172 4.91 8.87 1.79
N GLY A 173 3.97 7.96 2.05
CA GLY A 173 2.99 8.05 3.12
C GLY A 173 3.41 7.16 4.29
N ALA A 174 3.52 7.73 5.48
CA ALA A 174 3.73 6.97 6.71
C ALA A 174 2.39 6.62 7.37
N VAL A 175 2.26 5.36 7.78
CA VAL A 175 1.09 4.83 8.51
C VAL A 175 1.55 3.92 9.64
N GLY A 176 0.67 3.62 10.60
CA GLY A 176 0.93 2.60 11.63
C GLY A 176 1.13 3.20 13.02
N LEU A 177 0.07 3.11 13.83
CA LEU A 177 0.06 3.58 15.23
C LEU A 177 0.54 5.04 15.37
N ILE A 178 0.11 5.90 14.45
CA ILE A 178 0.25 7.36 14.56
C ILE A 178 -1.06 7.89 15.12
N THR A 179 -1.00 8.51 16.30
CA THR A 179 -2.20 8.93 17.06
C THR A 179 -2.07 10.31 17.69
N GLN A 180 -0.85 10.84 17.85
CA GLN A 180 -0.60 12.13 18.50
C GLN A 180 -0.23 13.20 17.47
N ALA A 181 -0.68 14.43 17.68
CA ALA A 181 -0.42 15.53 16.75
C ALA A 181 1.09 15.79 16.62
N HIS A 182 1.79 15.86 17.75
CA HIS A 182 3.25 16.02 17.78
C HIS A 182 4.02 14.85 17.13
N GLN A 183 3.50 13.63 17.22
CA GLN A 183 4.10 12.48 16.54
C GLN A 183 3.99 12.63 15.01
N ALA A 184 2.82 13.02 14.51
CA ALA A 184 2.61 13.26 13.08
C ALA A 184 3.47 14.43 12.56
N GLU A 185 3.54 15.53 13.32
CA GLU A 185 4.37 16.69 12.98
C GLU A 185 5.86 16.32 12.92
N GLN A 186 6.35 15.56 13.91
CA GLN A 186 7.76 15.17 13.96
C GLN A 186 8.16 14.31 12.75
N ILE A 187 7.28 13.39 12.30
CA ILE A 187 7.52 12.58 11.10
C ILE A 187 7.76 13.47 9.87
N LEU A 188 6.97 14.53 9.72
CA LEU A 188 7.08 15.46 8.59
C LEU A 188 8.31 16.36 8.70
N ILE A 189 8.55 16.97 9.88
CA ILE A 189 9.70 17.86 10.12
C ILE A 189 11.03 17.13 9.91
N GLU A 190 11.12 15.87 10.35
CA GLU A 190 12.32 15.05 10.17
C GLU A 190 12.48 14.52 8.74
N GLY A 191 11.53 14.80 7.84
CA GLY A 191 11.59 14.37 6.43
C GLY A 191 11.41 12.87 6.24
N LYS A 192 10.78 12.18 7.20
CA LYS A 192 10.56 10.73 7.20
C LYS A 192 9.43 10.29 6.28
N ALA A 193 8.52 11.19 5.94
CA ALA A 193 7.46 10.99 4.96
C ALA A 193 6.95 12.34 4.44
N ASP A 194 6.21 12.32 3.34
CA ASP A 194 5.56 13.49 2.75
C ASP A 194 4.07 13.57 3.11
N ALA A 195 3.49 12.47 3.57
CA ALA A 195 2.13 12.40 4.11
C ALA A 195 2.05 11.50 5.36
N VAL A 196 1.14 11.83 6.28
CA VAL A 196 0.78 11.00 7.44
C VAL A 196 -0.63 10.45 7.24
N LEU A 197 -0.75 9.13 7.24
CA LEU A 197 -2.00 8.42 7.01
C LEU A 197 -2.55 7.88 8.34
N LEU A 198 -3.80 8.24 8.64
CA LEU A 198 -4.47 7.88 9.89
C LEU A 198 -5.60 6.89 9.63
N GLY A 199 -5.69 5.85 10.46
CA GLY A 199 -6.74 4.84 10.40
C GLY A 199 -7.59 4.84 11.66
N ARG A 200 -7.23 3.97 12.62
CA ARG A 200 -8.00 3.74 13.87
C ARG A 200 -8.28 5.00 14.69
N GLU A 201 -7.44 6.03 14.62
CA GLU A 201 -7.68 7.30 15.32
C GLU A 201 -8.93 7.99 14.77
N LEU A 202 -9.08 8.08 13.45
CA LEU A 202 -10.23 8.73 12.82
C LEU A 202 -11.55 7.98 13.05
N LEU A 203 -11.52 6.70 13.42
CA LEU A 203 -12.72 5.94 13.79
C LEU A 203 -13.29 6.37 15.15
N ARG A 204 -12.44 6.80 16.09
CA ARG A 204 -12.85 7.24 17.43
C ARG A 204 -12.89 8.75 17.58
N ASP A 205 -12.07 9.47 16.81
CA ASP A 205 -12.03 10.92 16.76
C ASP A 205 -11.99 11.39 15.29
N PRO A 206 -13.17 11.54 14.64
CA PRO A 206 -13.23 12.02 13.26
C PRO A 206 -12.81 13.49 13.12
N TYR A 207 -12.71 14.25 14.23
CA TYR A 207 -12.27 15.65 14.23
C TYR A 207 -10.80 15.78 14.61
N TRP A 208 -10.08 14.67 14.70
CA TRP A 208 -8.66 14.63 15.07
C TRP A 208 -7.81 15.66 14.31
N PRO A 209 -7.95 15.89 12.98
CA PRO A 209 -7.15 16.91 12.30
C PRO A 209 -7.38 18.33 12.83
N LEU A 210 -8.60 18.66 13.25
CA LEU A 210 -8.94 19.97 13.84
C LEU A 210 -8.39 20.09 15.26
N HIS A 211 -8.45 19.00 16.04
CA HIS A 211 -7.85 18.95 17.38
C HIS A 211 -6.33 19.05 17.31
N ALA A 212 -5.69 18.32 16.39
CA ALA A 212 -4.25 18.35 16.15
C ALA A 212 -3.78 19.75 15.73
N ALA A 213 -4.50 20.42 14.84
CA ALA A 213 -4.20 21.81 14.47
C ALA A 213 -4.20 22.74 15.70
N ARG A 214 -5.20 22.59 16.59
CA ARG A 214 -5.26 23.37 17.83
C ARG A 214 -4.10 23.05 18.78
N GLU A 215 -3.77 21.77 18.96
CA GLU A 215 -2.66 21.31 19.81
C GLU A 215 -1.31 21.86 19.33
N LEU A 216 -1.09 21.86 18.01
CA LEU A 216 0.11 22.40 17.35
C LEU A 216 0.11 23.94 17.25
N GLY A 217 -0.91 24.63 17.78
CA GLY A 217 -1.00 26.09 17.76
C GLY A 217 -1.33 26.69 16.39
N LEU A 218 -1.82 25.88 15.44
CA LEU A 218 -2.24 26.32 14.12
C LEU A 218 -3.67 26.89 14.16
N LYS A 219 -3.91 27.94 13.36
CA LYS A 219 -5.27 28.42 13.12
C LYS A 219 -5.90 27.58 12.02
N THR A 220 -6.99 26.89 12.34
CA THR A 220 -7.80 26.13 11.38
C THR A 220 -9.24 26.65 11.35
N GLU A 221 -9.85 26.67 10.17
CA GLU A 221 -11.25 27.02 10.02
C GLU A 221 -12.13 25.80 10.31
N TRP A 222 -12.90 25.90 11.38
CA TRP A 222 -13.98 24.96 11.63
C TRP A 222 -15.14 25.21 10.65
N PRO A 223 -15.87 24.17 10.22
CA PRO A 223 -17.12 24.35 9.48
C PRO A 223 -18.03 25.36 10.18
N LEU A 224 -18.72 26.23 9.42
CA LEU A 224 -19.52 27.34 9.95
C LEU A 224 -20.41 26.97 11.16
N PRO A 225 -21.11 25.82 11.18
CA PRO A 225 -21.94 25.45 12.34
C PRO A 225 -21.17 25.22 13.65
N TYR A 226 -19.86 24.95 13.60
CA TYR A 226 -19.02 24.57 14.74
C TYR A 226 -18.13 25.70 15.25
N GLN A 227 -18.13 26.88 14.62
CA GLN A 227 -17.26 28.00 15.03
C GLN A 227 -17.50 28.52 16.46
N ARG A 228 -18.61 28.15 17.09
CA ARG A 228 -19.03 28.61 18.43
C ARG A 228 -19.15 27.50 19.47
N ALA A 229 -18.84 26.25 19.09
CA ALA A 229 -18.96 25.09 19.97
C ALA A 229 -17.86 25.05 21.04
#